data_AF-A0A3D0XNK8-F1
#
_entry.id   AF-A0A3D0XNK8-F1
#
_cell.length_a   1.000
_cell.length_b   1.000
_cell.length_c   1.000
_cell.angle_alpha   90.00
_cell.angle_beta   90.00
_cell.angle_gamma   90.00
#
_symmetry.space_group_name_H-M   'P 1'
#
loop_
_entity.id
_entity.type
_entity.pdbx_description
1 polymer ?
#
loop_
_entity_poly.entity_id
_entity_poly.type
_entity_poly.pdbx_seq_one_letter_code
_entity_poly.pdbx_strand_id
1 'polypeptide(L)' 'MGFFQKLKERLGRTQDRLVHEIRRIVSRSPRLTAQSAEELEACLLSADFGVPTTLKILQATRQAYESHGTVGGDWVE' A
#
# COMPACT_ATOMS: atom_id res chain seq x y z
N MET A 1 -1.54 -22.22 20.68
CA MET A 1 -0.97 -21.28 19.68
C MET A 1 -0.71 -22.03 18.39
N GLY A 2 -1.66 -21.99 17.46
CA GLY A 2 -1.59 -22.72 16.19
C GLY A 2 -0.53 -22.16 15.23
N PHE A 3 -0.16 -22.94 14.21
CA PHE A 3 0.81 -22.55 13.16
C PHE A 3 0.53 -21.17 12.56
N PHE A 4 -0.74 -20.87 12.27
CA PHE A 4 -1.17 -19.57 11.75
C PHE A 4 -0.89 -18.39 12.68
N GLN A 5 -1.03 -18.61 13.99
CA GLN A 5 -0.81 -17.57 15.00
C GLN A 5 0.67 -17.20 15.08
N LYS A 6 1.56 -18.21 15.04
CA LYS A 6 3.01 -18.00 14.96
C LYS A 6 3.45 -17.33 13.66
N LEU A 7 2.82 -17.67 12.54
CA LEU A 7 3.10 -17.02 11.26
C LEU A 7 2.71 -15.54 11.30
N LYS A 8 1.52 -15.23 11.82
CA LYS A 8 1.02 -13.85 11.98
C LYS A 8 1.92 -13.02 12.90
N GLU A 9 2.35 -13.56 14.03
CA GLU A 9 3.27 -12.87 14.96
C GLU A 9 4.61 -12.53 14.30
N ARG A 10 5.12 -13.42 13.43
CA ARG A 10 6.39 -13.21 12.72
C ARG A 10 6.26 -12.22 11.56
N LEU A 11 5.13 -12.23 10.84
CA LEU A 11 4.86 -11.30 9.75
C LEU A 11 4.40 -9.93 10.23
N GLY A 12 3.87 -9.81 11.45
CA GLY A 12 3.27 -8.58 11.97
C GLY A 12 4.18 -7.37 11.83
N ARG A 13 5.45 -7.49 12.24
CA ARG A 13 6.42 -6.37 12.13
C ARG A 13 6.69 -5.93 10.68
N THR A 14 6.76 -6.87 9.75
CA THR A 14 6.96 -6.56 8.33
C THR A 14 5.71 -5.93 7.73
N GLN A 15 4.54 -6.48 8.07
CA GLN A 15 3.25 -5.94 7.67
C GLN A 15 3.09 -4.50 8.18
N ASP A 16 3.33 -4.26 9.47
CA ASP A 16 3.14 -2.94 10.09
C ASP A 16 4.01 -1.88 9.43
N ARG A 17 5.29 -2.19 9.17
CA ARG A 17 6.21 -1.28 8.48
C ARG A 17 5.77 -1.00 7.04
N LEU A 18 5.36 -2.03 6.31
CA LEU A 18 4.91 -1.89 4.92
C LEU A 18 3.62 -1.06 4.84
N VAL A 19 2.64 -1.38 5.69
CA VAL A 19 1.36 -0.67 5.77
C VAL A 19 1.59 0.80 6.15
N HIS A 20 2.49 1.07 7.09
CA HIS A 20 2.85 2.44 7.47
C HIS A 20 3.39 3.24 6.27
N GLU A 21 4.38 2.71 5.54
CA GLU A 21 4.98 3.42 4.40
C GLU A 21 3.98 3.61 3.26
N ILE A 22 3.21 2.58 2.92
CA ILE A 22 2.18 2.69 1.89
C ILE A 22 1.16 3.76 2.31
N ARG A 23 0.63 3.68 3.55
CA ARG A 23 -0.33 4.67 4.08
C ARG A 23 0.24 6.08 4.03
N ARG A 24 1.51 6.28 4.40
CA ARG A 24 2.21 7.57 4.31
C ARG A 24 2.25 8.11 2.88
N ILE A 25 2.43 7.25 1.88
CA ILE A 25 2.46 7.65 0.46
C ILE A 25 1.05 7.98 -0.05
N VAL A 26 0.08 7.09 0.20
CA VAL A 26 -1.27 7.24 -0.36
C VAL A 26 -2.12 8.31 0.35
N SER A 27 -1.93 8.53 1.64
CA SER A 27 -2.72 9.52 2.41
C SER A 27 -2.35 10.97 2.14
N ARG A 28 -1.21 11.24 1.48
CA ARG A 28 -0.73 12.61 1.22
C ARG A 28 -1.58 13.38 0.21
N SER A 29 -2.33 12.70 -0.65
CA SER A 29 -3.09 13.34 -1.72
C SER A 29 -4.39 12.58 -2.01
N PRO A 30 -5.50 13.30 -2.26
CA PRO A 30 -6.76 12.68 -2.70
C PRO A 30 -6.69 12.13 -4.13
N ARG A 31 -5.62 12.44 -4.88
CA ARG A 31 -5.34 11.90 -6.21
C ARG A 31 -3.99 11.22 -6.23
N LEU A 32 -3.90 10.09 -6.92
CA LEU A 32 -2.62 9.44 -7.21
C LEU A 32 -1.86 10.29 -8.24
N THR A 33 -0.92 11.10 -7.76
CA THR A 33 -0.02 11.88 -8.61
C THR A 33 1.09 10.99 -9.15
N ALA A 34 1.73 11.39 -10.26
CA ALA A 34 2.87 10.68 -10.83
C ALA A 34 3.99 10.45 -9.79
N GLN A 35 4.29 11.48 -8.99
CA GLN A 35 5.28 11.39 -7.91
C GLN A 35 4.89 10.36 -6.83
N SER A 36 3.63 10.34 -6.40
CA SER A 36 3.18 9.36 -5.40
C SER A 36 3.16 7.93 -5.93
N ALA A 37 2.89 7.74 -7.23
CA ALA A 37 2.94 6.44 -7.87
C ALA A 37 4.38 5.92 -7.96
N GLU A 38 5.35 6.78 -8.31
CA GLU A 38 6.77 6.44 -8.35
C GLU A 38 7.33 6.12 -6.96
N GLU A 39 6.95 6.89 -5.94
CA GLU A 39 7.35 6.60 -4.55
C GLU A 39 6.77 5.26 -4.05
N LEU A 40 5.53 4.96 -4.42
CA LEU A 40 4.89 3.67 -4.12
C LEU A 40 5.59 2.51 -4.85
N GLU A 41 5.96 2.68 -6.11
CA GLU A 41 6.73 1.70 -6.88
C GLU A 41 8.06 1.38 -6.20
N ALA A 42 8.84 2.41 -5.88
CA ALA A 42 10.12 2.27 -5.21
C ALA A 42 9.99 1.57 -3.85
N CYS A 43 8.97 1.92 -3.07
CA CYS A 43 8.69 1.28 -1.78
C CYS A 43 8.40 -0.22 -1.95
N LEU A 44 7.55 -0.59 -2.91
CA LEU A 44 7.18 -1.99 -3.15
C LEU A 44 8.36 -2.82 -3.68
N LEU A 45 9.16 -2.26 -4.58
CA LEU A 45 10.38 -2.92 -5.06
C LEU A 45 11.40 -3.13 -3.92
N SER A 46 11.57 -2.15 -3.03
CA SER A 46 12.48 -2.25 -1.88
C SER A 46 12.03 -3.29 -0.84
N ALA A 47 10.75 -3.67 -0.86
CA ALA A 47 10.17 -4.67 0.02
C ALA A 47 10.11 -6.08 -0.61
N ASP A 48 10.92 -6.33 -1.65
CA ASP A 48 11.09 -7.63 -2.31
C ASP A 48 9.82 -8.19 -3.00
N PHE A 49 8.88 -7.33 -3.43
CA PHE A 49 7.69 -7.78 -4.16
C PHE A 49 7.96 -8.18 -5.62
N GLY A 50 9.05 -7.66 -6.19
CA GLY A 50 9.41 -7.84 -7.59
C GLY A 50 8.54 -7.04 -8.57
N VAL A 51 9.09 -6.75 -9.75
CA VAL A 51 8.46 -5.89 -10.78
C VAL A 51 7.03 -6.33 -11.15
N PRO A 52 6.74 -7.61 -11.43
CA PRO A 52 5.40 -8.00 -11.88
C PRO A 52 4.31 -7.76 -10.82
N THR A 53 4.65 -7.96 -9.54
CA THR A 53 3.71 -7.77 -8.43
C THR A 53 3.52 -6.29 -8.15
N THR A 54 4.60 -5.51 -8.15
CA THR A 54 4.56 -4.06 -7.97
C THR A 54 3.65 -3.40 -9.00
N LEU A 55 3.77 -3.75 -10.28
CA LEU A 55 2.91 -3.20 -11.34
C LEU A 55 1.43 -3.53 -11.13
N LYS A 56 1.10 -4.75 -10.68
CA LYS A 56 -0.28 -5.12 -10.35
C LYS A 56 -0.83 -4.30 -9.19
N ILE A 57 -0.03 -4.09 -8.14
CA ILE A 57 -0.42 -3.27 -6.99
C ILE A 57 -0.63 -1.81 -7.40
N LEU A 58 0.25 -1.25 -8.23
CA LEU A 58 0.11 0.11 -8.77
C LEU A 58 -1.17 0.26 -9.59
N GLN A 59 -1.46 -0.70 -10.47
CA GLN A 59 -2.69 -0.69 -11.27
C GLN A 59 -3.94 -0.76 -10.39
N ALA A 60 -3.97 -1.66 -9.40
CA ALA A 60 -5.09 -1.76 -8.45
C ALA A 60 -5.25 -0.48 -7.62
N THR A 61 -4.14 0.14 -7.21
CA THR A 61 -4.14 1.41 -6.49
C THR A 61 -4.74 2.52 -7.36
N ARG A 62 -4.31 2.63 -8.62
CA ARG A 62 -4.86 3.61 -9.58
C ARG A 62 -6.37 3.46 -9.75
N GLN A 63 -6.84 2.22 -9.90
CA GLN A 63 -8.28 1.92 -10.00
C GLN A 63 -9.04 2.29 -8.72
N ALA A 64 -8.44 2.06 -7.54
CA ALA A 64 -9.04 2.46 -6.27
C ALA A 64 -9.13 3.99 -6.12
N TYR A 65 -8.11 4.74 -6.58
CA TYR A 65 -8.18 6.20 -6.61
C TYR A 65 -9.21 6.73 -7.60
N GLU A 66 -9.33 6.10 -8.77
CA GLU A 66 -10.35 6.46 -9.77
C GLU A 66 -11.77 6.17 -9.25
N SER A 67 -11.97 5.07 -8.53
CA SER A 67 -13.25 4.73 -7.92
C SER A 67 -13.58 5.57 -6.67
N HIS A 68 -12.56 6.05 -5.95
CA HIS A 68 -12.72 6.95 -4.79
C HIS A 68 -12.74 8.44 -5.15
N GLY A 69 -12.53 8.80 -6.42
CA GLY A 69 -12.55 10.19 -6.92
C GLY A 69 -13.86 10.96 -6.74
N THR A 70 -14.92 10.35 -6.21
CA THR A 70 -16.20 10.99 -5.87
C THR A 70 -16.48 11.11 -4.38
N VAL A 71 -15.72 10.48 -3.49
CA VAL A 71 -15.97 10.52 -2.04
C VAL A 71 -14.68 10.96 -1.33
N GLY A 72 -14.47 12.28 -1.34
CA GLY A 72 -13.43 12.89 -0.53
C GLY A 72 -13.70 12.63 0.95
N GLY A 73 -12.70 12.06 1.63
CA GLY A 73 -12.51 12.16 3.07
C GLY A 73 -13.55 11.48 3.93
N ASP A 74 -13.37 10.19 4.22
CA ASP A 74 -13.71 9.67 5.54
C ASP A 74 -12.91 8.40 5.83
N TRP A 75 -11.76 8.59 6.48
CA TRP A 75 -11.06 7.53 7.21
C TRP A 75 -10.47 8.14 8.48
N VAL A 76 -11.37 8.47 9.40
CA VAL A 76 -11.10 8.59 10.84
C VAL A 76 -12.03 7.60 11.53
N GLU A 77 -11.49 6.46 11.92
CA GLU A 77 -11.76 5.73 13.18
C GLU A 77 -10.73 4.62 13.37
#